data_AF-A0ABD2Q267-F1
#
_entry.id   AF-A0ABD2Q267-F1
#
_cell.length_a   1.000
_cell.length_b   1.000
_cell.length_c   1.000
_cell.angle_alpha   90.00
_cell.angle_beta   90.00
_cell.angle_gamma   90.00
#
_symmetry.space_group_name_H-M   'P 1'
#
loop_
_entity.id
_entity.type
_entity.pdbx_description
1 polymer ?
#
loop_
_entity_poly.entity_id
_entity_poly.type
_entity_poly.pdbx_seq_one_letter_code
_entity_poly.pdbx_strand_id
1 'polypeptide(L)'
;MVKKTKKQELNLPVVENWVPHQPFSKNKEEVFKNLQQNEELQDVPANWKEPEFKPEDNPHGRLFSPTEFVVLFPAYREKYLSEIWSALQKILLERHIKAELNLTKSVMTVRTTPKTYDPFIIIKARDMIKMLARSVPLEKAMTLLENDMFGEIIDIKLTNKEKFIKRRNRLIGEDGDTLKAIELATGCFVLVQGKTVSAIGDYRGVHTVHGIVSDCMYNNIHPVNSLKRAIIIKKLSADPSKKDQSYERFLPKIKKKTLSKRRVPHKVRKKKDYTPFPPPIEKSKVDIALEKGTYFLSQAEQKAVKRDAAISASQEKSKKRQLEKRASAFVPPKPKKQKKSE
;
A
#
# COMPACT_ATOMS: atom_id res chain seq x y z
N MET A 1 -7.86 -56.97 -12.35
CA MET A 1 -6.95 -57.47 -11.30
C MET A 1 -5.58 -56.84 -11.49
N VAL A 2 -5.25 -55.78 -10.75
CA VAL A 2 -3.93 -55.14 -10.81
C VAL A 2 -3.04 -55.76 -9.73
N LYS A 3 -2.01 -56.50 -10.15
CA LYS A 3 -1.03 -57.12 -9.24
C LYS A 3 -0.30 -56.01 -8.48
N LYS A 4 -0.54 -55.89 -7.17
CA LYS A 4 0.26 -55.04 -6.28
C LYS A 4 1.67 -55.62 -6.21
N THR A 5 2.63 -54.96 -6.85
CA THR A 5 4.05 -55.26 -6.65
C THR A 5 4.43 -54.90 -5.22
N LYS A 6 5.07 -55.83 -4.50
CA LYS A 6 5.64 -55.56 -3.18
C LYS A 6 6.71 -54.48 -3.36
N LYS A 7 6.51 -53.30 -2.75
CA LYS A 7 7.54 -52.26 -2.70
C LYS A 7 8.77 -52.85 -2.03
N GLN A 8 9.94 -52.72 -2.67
CA GLN A 8 11.22 -53.03 -2.03
C GLN A 8 11.38 -52.14 -0.79
N GLU A 9 11.63 -52.76 0.35
CA GLU A 9 11.99 -52.05 1.58
C GLU A 9 13.47 -51.69 1.48
N LEU A 10 13.77 -50.39 1.43
CA LEU A 10 15.13 -49.87 1.44
C LEU A 10 15.68 -49.96 2.87
N ASN A 11 16.72 -50.77 3.09
CA ASN A 11 17.47 -50.82 4.35
C ASN A 11 18.33 -49.56 4.50
N LEU A 12 17.74 -48.50 5.04
CA LEU A 12 18.45 -47.28 5.43
C LEU A 12 19.08 -47.45 6.82
N PRO A 13 20.28 -46.91 7.07
CA PRO A 13 20.89 -46.95 8.40
C PRO A 13 20.03 -46.17 9.41
N VAL A 14 19.84 -46.74 10.59
CA VAL A 14 19.07 -46.13 11.68
C VAL A 14 19.89 -44.96 12.22
N VAL A 15 19.46 -43.74 11.92
CA VAL A 15 20.04 -42.52 12.50
C VAL A 15 19.37 -42.29 13.85
N GLU A 16 20.15 -42.30 14.94
CA GLU A 16 19.65 -41.96 16.27
C GLU A 16 18.99 -40.57 16.24
N ASN A 17 17.76 -40.48 16.77
CA ASN A 17 16.90 -39.28 16.79
C ASN A 17 16.28 -38.84 15.45
N TRP A 18 16.29 -39.69 14.41
CA TRP A 18 15.54 -39.38 13.19
C TRP A 18 14.04 -39.61 13.38
N VAL A 19 13.25 -38.52 13.31
CA VAL A 19 11.79 -38.56 13.35
C VAL A 19 11.25 -38.50 11.92
N PRO A 20 10.45 -39.49 11.47
CA PRO A 20 9.84 -39.46 10.14
C PRO A 20 8.93 -38.24 9.99
N HIS A 21 9.02 -37.56 8.84
CA HIS A 21 8.10 -36.47 8.52
C HIS A 21 6.65 -36.99 8.47
N GLN A 22 5.82 -36.61 9.43
CA GLN A 22 4.39 -36.88 9.40
C GLN A 22 3.68 -35.83 8.53
N PRO A 23 2.89 -36.24 7.52
CA PRO A 23 2.09 -35.29 6.75
C PRO A 23 1.08 -34.61 7.67
N PHE A 24 1.06 -33.27 7.66
CA PHE A 24 0.17 -32.45 8.48
C PHE A 24 -1.28 -32.92 8.37
N SER A 25 -1.83 -33.42 9.48
CA SER A 25 -3.24 -33.81 9.58
C SER A 25 -4.15 -32.58 9.66
N LYS A 26 -5.48 -32.82 9.59
CA LYS A 26 -6.53 -31.79 9.65
C LYS A 26 -6.51 -30.92 10.93
N ASN A 27 -5.72 -31.27 11.94
CA ASN A 27 -5.63 -30.55 13.22
C ASN A 27 -4.47 -29.55 13.26
N LYS A 28 -4.20 -28.90 12.13
CA LYS A 28 -3.19 -27.83 12.03
C LYS A 28 -3.43 -26.77 13.12
N GLU A 29 -4.68 -26.38 13.32
CA GLU A 29 -5.07 -25.34 14.29
C GLU A 29 -4.76 -25.71 15.76
N GLU A 30 -4.84 -26.99 16.14
CA GLU A 30 -4.56 -27.43 17.52
C GLU A 30 -3.06 -27.47 17.80
N VAL A 31 -2.26 -27.93 16.84
CA VAL A 31 -0.78 -27.92 16.94
C VAL A 31 -0.26 -26.48 17.03
N PHE A 32 -0.82 -25.56 16.23
CA PHE A 32 -0.46 -24.14 16.32
C PHE A 32 -0.94 -23.48 17.62
N LYS A 33 -2.10 -23.87 18.16
CA LYS A 33 -2.57 -23.39 19.48
C LYS A 33 -1.65 -23.86 20.62
N ASN A 34 -1.22 -25.12 20.60
CA ASN A 34 -0.33 -25.67 21.61
C ASN A 34 1.10 -25.09 21.50
N LEU A 35 1.57 -24.74 20.29
CA LEU A 35 2.83 -23.99 20.14
C LEU A 35 2.74 -22.60 20.78
N GLN A 36 1.63 -21.89 20.56
CA GLN A 36 1.40 -20.55 21.13
C GLN A 36 1.27 -20.56 22.66
N GLN A 37 0.81 -21.66 23.26
CA GLN A 37 0.72 -21.79 24.72
C GLN A 37 2.06 -22.06 25.41
N ASN A 38 3.05 -22.60 24.70
CA ASN A 38 4.37 -22.93 25.26
C ASN A 38 5.44 -21.88 24.96
N GLU A 39 5.13 -20.86 24.15
CA GLU A 39 5.95 -19.66 24.02
C GLU A 39 5.59 -18.67 25.13
N GLU A 40 6.02 -18.96 26.36
CA GLU A 40 6.32 -17.85 27.27
C GLU A 40 7.38 -17.01 26.56
N LEU A 41 6.99 -15.89 25.93
CA LEU A 41 7.96 -14.93 25.39
C LEU A 41 8.88 -14.54 26.54
N GLN A 42 10.07 -15.11 26.60
CA GLN A 42 11.10 -14.68 27.52
C GLN A 42 11.55 -13.31 27.07
N ASP A 43 11.08 -12.29 27.78
CA ASP A 43 11.51 -10.92 27.54
C ASP A 43 13.01 -10.80 27.84
N VAL A 44 13.72 -10.16 26.92
CA VAL A 44 15.13 -9.81 27.10
C VAL A 44 15.25 -8.99 28.40
N PRO A 45 16.20 -9.32 29.32
CA PRO A 45 16.37 -8.58 30.57
C PRO A 45 16.50 -7.08 30.31
N ALA A 46 15.87 -6.25 31.14
CA ALA A 46 15.70 -4.81 30.88
C ALA A 46 17.00 -4.01 30.66
N ASN A 47 18.15 -4.55 31.10
CA ASN A 47 19.48 -3.93 30.93
C ASN A 47 20.43 -4.77 30.06
N TRP A 48 19.91 -5.74 29.31
CA TRP A 48 20.74 -6.53 28.40
C TRP A 48 21.19 -5.67 27.22
N LYS A 49 22.50 -5.51 27.08
CA LYS A 49 23.13 -4.89 25.92
C LYS A 49 23.92 -5.96 25.18
N GLU A 50 23.74 -6.05 23.86
CA GLU A 50 24.52 -6.97 23.05
C GLU A 50 26.02 -6.61 23.15
N PRO A 51 26.90 -7.59 23.43
CA PRO A 51 28.33 -7.32 23.54
C PRO A 51 28.89 -6.85 22.20
N GLU A 52 29.82 -5.89 22.25
CA GLU A 52 30.54 -5.44 21.06
C GLU A 52 31.48 -6.53 20.57
N PHE A 53 31.47 -6.77 19.25
CA PHE A 53 32.37 -7.73 18.63
C PHE A 53 33.78 -7.14 18.57
N LYS A 54 34.71 -7.72 19.30
CA LYS A 54 36.12 -7.29 19.34
C LYS A 54 36.96 -8.08 18.34
N PRO A 55 38.14 -7.56 17.95
CA PRO A 55 39.09 -8.33 17.15
C PRO A 55 39.51 -9.66 17.80
N GLU A 56 39.51 -9.72 19.14
CA GLU A 56 39.84 -10.91 19.93
C GLU A 56 38.83 -12.05 19.75
N ASP A 57 37.56 -11.73 19.49
CA ASP A 57 36.48 -12.70 19.31
C ASP A 57 36.57 -13.47 17.98
N ASN A 58 37.46 -13.03 17.07
CA ASN A 58 37.77 -13.73 15.83
C ASN A 58 39.25 -14.19 15.83
N PRO A 59 39.58 -15.35 16.44
CA PRO A 59 40.95 -15.83 16.58
C PRO A 59 41.69 -16.04 15.25
N HIS A 60 40.94 -16.34 14.18
CA HIS A 60 41.51 -16.53 12.86
C HIS A 60 41.60 -15.23 12.04
N GLY A 61 40.96 -14.15 12.52
CA GLY A 61 41.07 -12.76 12.06
C GLY A 61 40.67 -12.46 10.61
N ARG A 62 40.49 -13.50 9.78
CA ARG A 62 40.26 -13.40 8.34
C ARG A 62 38.87 -13.91 7.97
N LEU A 63 38.16 -13.11 7.20
CA LEU A 63 37.00 -13.62 6.45
C LEU A 63 37.50 -14.46 5.27
N PHE A 64 36.88 -15.63 5.05
CA PHE A 64 37.29 -16.56 3.98
C PHE A 64 37.08 -16.00 2.58
N SER A 65 36.10 -15.11 2.41
CA SER A 65 35.72 -14.56 1.12
C SER A 65 35.47 -13.05 1.22
N PRO A 66 35.96 -12.24 0.28
CA PRO A 66 35.62 -10.84 0.22
C PRO A 66 34.14 -10.66 -0.15
N THR A 67 33.41 -9.90 0.65
CA THR A 67 32.04 -9.48 0.36
C THR A 67 32.06 -8.07 -0.22
N GLU A 68 31.33 -7.88 -1.32
CA GLU A 68 31.18 -6.58 -2.00
C GLU A 68 29.71 -6.21 -2.09
N PHE A 69 29.39 -4.96 -1.76
CA PHE A 69 28.08 -4.37 -2.05
C PHE A 69 28.23 -3.15 -2.93
N VAL A 70 27.28 -3.04 -3.85
CA VAL A 70 27.25 -2.01 -4.88
C VAL A 70 25.91 -1.29 -4.79
N VAL A 71 25.93 0.04 -4.72
CA VAL A 71 24.73 0.87 -4.62
C VAL A 71 24.80 2.00 -5.64
N LEU A 72 23.76 2.09 -6.46
CA LEU A 72 23.58 3.18 -7.41
C LEU A 72 23.06 4.43 -6.71
N PHE A 73 23.57 5.59 -7.08
CA PHE A 73 23.07 6.88 -6.61
C PHE A 73 22.61 7.77 -7.77
N PRO A 74 21.72 8.75 -7.51
CA PRO A 74 21.24 9.68 -8.54
C PRO A 74 22.32 10.70 -8.94
N ALA A 75 22.31 11.12 -10.21
CA ALA A 75 23.28 12.08 -10.76
C ALA A 75 23.39 13.40 -9.96
N TYR A 76 22.27 13.94 -9.45
CA TYR A 76 22.29 15.17 -8.64
C TYR A 76 23.08 15.03 -7.33
N ARG A 77 23.37 13.80 -6.89
CA ARG A 77 24.07 13.52 -5.64
C ARG A 77 25.59 13.46 -5.80
N GLU A 78 26.09 13.43 -7.04
CA GLU A 78 27.51 13.31 -7.38
C GLU A 78 28.39 14.35 -6.71
N LYS A 79 28.05 15.63 -6.88
CA LYS A 79 28.86 16.75 -6.35
C LYS A 79 29.12 16.62 -4.85
N TYR A 80 28.06 16.35 -4.08
CA TYR A 80 28.21 16.16 -2.65
C TYR A 80 29.03 14.92 -2.32
N LEU A 81 28.76 13.79 -2.99
CA LEU A 81 29.49 12.54 -2.73
C LEU A 81 30.98 12.69 -3.01
N SER A 82 31.37 13.42 -4.06
CA SER A 82 32.78 13.71 -4.33
C SER A 82 33.44 14.55 -3.23
N GLU A 83 32.74 15.53 -2.67
CA GLU A 83 33.26 16.39 -1.59
C GLU A 83 33.48 15.60 -0.29
N ILE A 84 32.52 14.75 0.09
CA ILE A 84 32.59 14.00 1.36
C ILE A 84 33.36 12.68 1.27
N TRP A 85 33.75 12.23 0.07
CA TRP A 85 34.26 10.87 -0.15
C TRP A 85 35.51 10.56 0.68
N SER A 86 36.44 11.51 0.76
CA SER A 86 37.68 11.36 1.52
C SER A 86 37.41 11.12 3.02
N ALA A 87 36.43 11.84 3.59
CA ALA A 87 36.03 11.64 4.99
C ALA A 87 35.36 10.27 5.20
N LEU A 88 34.46 9.89 4.30
CA LEU A 88 33.79 8.59 4.34
C LEU A 88 34.78 7.41 4.25
N GLN A 89 35.79 7.53 3.38
CA GLN A 89 36.80 6.50 3.21
C GLN A 89 37.63 6.33 4.49
N LYS A 90 37.96 7.41 5.20
CA LYS A 90 38.66 7.33 6.50
C LYS A 90 37.82 6.57 7.55
N ILE A 91 36.55 6.94 7.69
CA ILE A 91 35.61 6.31 8.65
C ILE A 91 35.48 4.80 8.38
N LEU A 92 35.37 4.39 7.12
CA LEU A 92 35.26 2.97 6.77
C LEU A 92 36.58 2.19 6.91
N LEU A 93 37.72 2.85 6.67
CA LEU A 93 39.04 2.24 6.84
C LEU A 93 39.36 1.93 8.30
N GLU A 94 38.86 2.73 9.26
CA GLU A 94 38.96 2.44 10.70
C GLU A 94 38.34 1.09 11.07
N ARG A 95 37.31 0.66 10.32
CA ARG A 95 36.65 -0.66 10.46
C ARG A 95 37.12 -1.67 9.42
N HIS A 96 38.25 -1.40 8.77
CA HIS A 96 38.88 -2.25 7.75
C HIS A 96 37.99 -2.55 6.53
N ILE A 97 37.11 -1.63 6.15
CA ILE A 97 36.30 -1.72 4.94
C ILE A 97 36.87 -0.75 3.89
N LYS A 98 37.02 -1.23 2.65
CA LYS A 98 37.41 -0.40 1.52
C LYS A 98 36.17 0.15 0.83
N ALA A 99 36.16 1.46 0.55
CA ALA A 99 35.11 2.11 -0.21
C ALA A 99 35.67 2.69 -1.52
N GLU A 100 34.97 2.48 -2.63
CA GLU A 100 35.30 3.03 -3.96
C GLU A 100 34.10 3.78 -4.55
N LEU A 101 34.34 4.95 -5.15
CA LEU A 101 33.33 5.77 -5.82
C LEU A 101 33.60 5.75 -7.32
N ASN A 102 32.62 5.29 -8.09
CA ASN A 102 32.66 5.34 -9.55
C ASN A 102 31.64 6.36 -10.05
N LEU A 103 32.14 7.51 -10.53
CA LEU A 103 31.29 8.59 -11.06
C LEU A 103 30.72 8.25 -12.45
N THR A 104 31.49 7.56 -13.31
CA THR A 104 31.04 7.20 -14.67
C THR A 104 29.84 6.27 -14.65
N LYS A 105 29.79 5.33 -13.71
CA LYS A 105 28.67 4.41 -13.52
C LYS A 105 27.65 4.91 -12.47
N SER A 106 27.89 6.05 -11.83
CA SER A 106 27.13 6.59 -10.69
C SER A 106 26.88 5.56 -9.58
N VAL A 107 27.95 4.86 -9.17
CA VAL A 107 27.91 3.73 -8.24
C VAL A 107 28.90 3.90 -7.10
N MET A 108 28.46 3.58 -5.87
CA MET A 108 29.30 3.43 -4.68
C MET A 108 29.48 1.94 -4.38
N THR A 109 30.71 1.56 -4.11
CA THR A 109 31.09 0.18 -3.80
C THR A 109 31.75 0.13 -2.42
N VAL A 110 31.34 -0.83 -1.59
CA VAL A 110 32.00 -1.17 -0.32
C VAL A 110 32.45 -2.63 -0.34
N ARG A 111 33.68 -2.90 0.10
CA ARG A 111 34.32 -4.20 0.08
C ARG A 111 34.96 -4.52 1.42
N THR A 112 34.79 -5.74 1.92
CA THR A 112 35.57 -6.24 3.05
C THR A 112 37.03 -6.46 2.63
N THR A 113 37.94 -6.31 3.58
CA THR A 113 39.37 -6.62 3.38
C THR A 113 39.73 -7.88 4.18
N PRO A 114 40.89 -8.52 3.91
CA PRO A 114 41.35 -9.65 4.71
C PRO A 114 41.58 -9.33 6.19
N LYS A 115 41.64 -8.04 6.54
CA LYS A 115 41.81 -7.52 7.92
C LYS A 115 40.48 -7.24 8.63
N THR A 116 39.34 -7.37 7.94
CA THR A 116 38.03 -7.16 8.55
C THR A 116 37.75 -8.31 9.51
N TYR A 117 37.68 -8.00 10.81
CA TYR A 117 37.43 -8.99 11.86
C TYR A 117 35.92 -9.26 12.03
N ASP A 118 35.09 -8.20 11.99
CA ASP A 118 33.64 -8.27 12.16
C ASP A 118 32.94 -8.68 10.84
N PRO A 119 32.18 -9.79 10.82
CA PRO A 119 31.46 -10.22 9.61
C PRO A 119 30.23 -9.36 9.28
N PHE A 120 29.61 -8.68 10.25
CA PHE A 120 28.34 -7.95 10.06
C PHE A 120 28.54 -6.46 9.74
N ILE A 121 29.71 -5.89 10.01
CA ILE A 121 30.01 -4.47 9.72
C ILE A 121 29.81 -4.10 8.25
N ILE A 122 30.01 -5.04 7.33
CA ILE A 122 29.79 -4.81 5.89
C ILE A 122 28.31 -4.53 5.56
N ILE A 123 27.38 -5.11 6.32
CA ILE A 123 25.94 -4.89 6.17
C ILE A 123 25.58 -3.47 6.61
N LYS A 124 26.16 -3.01 7.73
CA LYS A 124 26.00 -1.64 8.20
C LYS A 124 26.62 -0.62 7.23
N ALA A 125 27.80 -0.91 6.69
CA ALA A 125 28.44 -0.07 5.67
C ALA A 125 27.61 0.03 4.38
N ARG A 126 27.01 -1.09 3.94
CA ARG A 126 26.04 -1.12 2.84
C ARG A 126 24.85 -0.20 3.12
N ASP A 127 24.29 -0.26 4.33
CA ASP A 127 23.12 0.55 4.67
C ASP A 127 23.47 2.04 4.81
N MET A 128 24.68 2.36 5.29
CA MET A 128 25.22 3.72 5.27
C MET A 128 25.31 4.29 3.86
N ILE A 129 25.91 3.57 2.89
CA ILE A 129 26.00 4.04 1.50
C ILE A 129 24.61 4.14 0.84
N LYS A 130 23.66 3.26 1.19
CA LYS A 130 22.26 3.38 0.74
C LYS A 130 21.61 4.67 1.24
N MET A 131 21.85 5.06 2.49
CA MET A 131 21.32 6.30 3.04
C MET A 131 21.92 7.54 2.37
N LEU A 132 23.23 7.52 2.08
CA LEU A 132 23.89 8.61 1.35
C LEU A 132 23.34 8.78 -0.06
N ALA A 133 23.02 7.66 -0.74
CA ALA A 133 22.33 7.68 -2.03
C ALA A 133 20.93 8.32 -1.95
N ARG A 134 20.28 8.23 -0.78
CA ARG A 134 18.99 8.88 -0.45
C ARG A 134 19.16 10.24 0.22
N SER A 135 20.26 10.93 -0.08
CA SER A 135 20.55 12.30 0.35
C SER A 135 20.58 12.53 1.86
N VAL A 136 20.78 11.48 2.66
CA VAL A 136 21.10 11.65 4.08
C VAL A 136 22.49 12.32 4.20
N PRO A 137 22.68 13.28 5.12
CA PRO A 137 23.99 13.86 5.41
C PRO A 137 24.96 12.84 6.02
N LEU A 138 26.27 13.00 5.78
CA LEU A 138 27.30 12.07 6.29
C LEU A 138 27.25 11.91 7.81
N GLU A 139 27.10 13.00 8.56
CA GLU A 139 27.04 12.98 10.02
C GLU A 139 25.95 12.06 10.57
N LYS A 140 24.78 12.05 9.92
CA LYS A 140 23.65 11.19 10.29
C LYS A 140 23.78 9.77 9.74
N ALA A 141 24.51 9.59 8.66
CA ALA A 141 24.77 8.27 8.10
C ALA A 141 25.83 7.50 8.92
N MET A 142 26.81 8.21 9.51
CA MET A 142 27.89 7.62 10.32
C MET A 142 27.34 6.87 11.54
N THR A 143 26.26 7.35 12.15
CA THR A 143 25.63 6.68 13.30
C THR A 143 25.13 5.27 12.98
N LEU A 144 24.92 4.91 11.71
CA LEU A 144 24.55 3.54 11.31
C LEU A 144 25.67 2.52 11.48
N LEU A 145 26.92 2.95 11.67
CA LEU A 145 28.04 2.04 11.95
C LEU A 145 28.07 1.56 13.41
N GLU A 146 27.22 2.13 14.26
CA GLU A 146 26.98 1.68 15.62
C GLU A 146 26.00 0.49 15.63
N ASN A 147 26.13 -0.40 16.63
CA ASN A 147 25.37 -1.66 16.67
C ASN A 147 23.86 -1.41 16.88
N ASP A 148 23.52 -0.50 17.80
CA ASP A 148 22.15 -0.20 18.23
C ASP A 148 21.33 0.61 17.22
N MET A 149 22.00 1.18 16.20
CA MET A 149 21.40 2.07 15.22
C MET A 149 21.00 1.33 13.94
N PHE A 150 19.78 1.57 13.48
CA PHE A 150 19.20 0.93 12.30
C PHE A 150 18.72 1.99 11.30
N GLY A 151 18.74 1.61 10.02
CA GLY A 151 18.33 2.47 8.92
C GLY A 151 17.28 1.79 8.06
N GLU A 152 16.17 2.47 7.80
CA GLU A 152 15.10 1.98 6.93
C GLU A 152 14.73 3.01 5.85
N ILE A 153 14.50 2.53 4.62
CA ILE A 153 14.00 3.34 3.51
C ILE A 153 12.55 2.90 3.24
N ILE A 154 11.60 3.77 3.57
CA ILE A 154 10.16 3.53 3.43
C ILE A 154 9.68 4.10 2.09
N ASP A 155 9.11 3.23 1.26
CA ASP A 155 8.48 3.63 0.01
C ASP A 155 7.07 4.20 0.26
N ILE A 156 6.80 5.42 -0.23
CA ILE A 156 5.52 6.13 -0.02
C ILE A 156 4.73 6.32 -1.33
N LYS A 157 4.87 5.39 -2.27
CA LYS A 157 4.30 5.52 -3.63
C LYS A 157 2.75 5.47 -3.59
N LEU A 158 2.10 6.50 -4.12
CA LEU A 158 0.65 6.58 -4.34
C LEU A 158 0.33 6.79 -5.82
N THR A 159 -0.81 6.25 -6.28
CA THR A 159 -1.27 6.32 -7.69
C THR A 159 -1.65 7.73 -8.13
N ASN A 160 -2.44 8.44 -7.30
CA ASN A 160 -2.88 9.80 -7.62
C ASN A 160 -1.84 10.82 -7.12
N LYS A 161 -1.26 11.59 -8.07
CA LYS A 161 -0.20 12.59 -7.82
C LYS A 161 -0.65 13.70 -6.86
N GLU A 162 -1.85 14.24 -7.00
CA GLU A 162 -2.33 15.32 -6.14
C GLU A 162 -2.53 14.84 -4.69
N LYS A 163 -3.13 13.65 -4.53
CA LYS A 163 -3.28 13.03 -3.20
C LYS A 163 -1.93 12.73 -2.57
N PHE A 164 -0.98 12.27 -3.37
CA PHE A 164 0.40 12.02 -2.93
C PHE A 164 1.06 13.30 -2.40
N ILE A 165 1.05 14.38 -3.16
CA ILE A 165 1.65 15.66 -2.76
C ILE A 165 0.99 16.19 -1.47
N LYS A 166 -0.35 16.16 -1.39
CA LYS A 166 -1.08 16.61 -0.19
C LYS A 166 -0.76 15.77 1.06
N ARG A 167 -0.65 14.43 0.94
CA ARG A 167 -0.30 13.55 2.08
C ARG A 167 1.18 13.66 2.46
N ARG A 168 2.08 13.82 1.49
CA ARG A 168 3.50 14.06 1.75
C ARG A 168 3.73 15.38 2.46
N ASN A 169 3.12 16.47 1.99
CA ASN A 169 3.25 17.77 2.64
C ASN A 169 2.63 17.74 4.05
N ARG A 170 1.55 16.99 4.25
CA ARG A 170 0.99 16.73 5.60
C ARG A 170 1.95 16.00 6.53
N LEU A 171 2.76 15.05 6.00
CA LEU A 171 3.77 14.33 6.78
C LEU A 171 4.90 15.26 7.24
N ILE A 172 5.32 16.18 6.37
CA ILE A 172 6.36 17.19 6.67
C ILE A 172 5.82 18.20 7.69
N GLY A 173 4.58 18.66 7.51
CA GLY A 173 3.98 19.74 8.27
C GLY A 173 4.33 21.11 7.70
N GLU A 174 3.85 22.16 8.35
CA GLU A 174 4.28 23.55 8.11
C GLU A 174 5.73 23.69 8.56
N ASP A 175 6.60 24.25 7.71
CA ASP A 175 8.05 24.41 7.91
C ASP A 175 8.85 23.19 8.42
N GLY A 176 8.27 21.98 8.34
CA GLY A 176 8.88 20.76 8.86
C GLY A 176 8.57 20.46 10.34
N ASP A 177 7.66 21.18 10.97
CA ASP A 177 7.32 21.02 12.39
C ASP A 177 6.86 19.61 12.74
N THR A 178 6.03 19.01 11.88
CA THR A 178 5.51 17.65 12.12
C THR A 178 6.64 16.63 12.01
N LEU A 179 7.53 16.81 11.03
CA LEU A 179 8.71 15.96 10.87
C LEU A 179 9.62 16.07 12.09
N LYS A 180 9.94 17.30 12.53
CA LYS A 180 10.77 17.55 13.71
C LYS A 180 10.15 16.97 14.99
N ALA A 181 8.84 17.07 15.14
CA ALA A 181 8.15 16.48 16.28
C ALA A 181 8.20 14.94 16.26
N ILE A 182 8.12 14.30 15.08
CA ILE A 182 8.32 12.85 14.93
C ILE A 182 9.74 12.48 15.35
N GLU A 183 10.75 13.22 14.88
CA GLU A 183 12.16 12.98 15.27
C GLU A 183 12.36 13.03 16.78
N LEU A 184 11.84 14.07 17.45
CA LEU A 184 11.97 14.24 18.90
C LEU A 184 11.20 13.17 19.69
N ALA A 185 10.03 12.76 19.18
CA ALA A 185 9.23 11.73 19.82
C ALA A 185 9.93 10.36 19.73
N THR A 186 10.40 9.95 18.56
CA THR A 186 10.97 8.61 18.36
C THR A 186 12.48 8.53 18.60
N GLY A 187 13.19 9.66 18.69
CA GLY A 187 14.65 9.68 18.75
C GLY A 187 15.32 9.33 17.40
N CYS A 188 14.56 9.33 16.31
CA CYS A 188 15.06 9.00 14.99
C CYS A 188 15.35 10.26 14.18
N PHE A 189 16.29 10.17 13.24
CA PHE A 189 16.44 11.11 12.15
C PHE A 189 15.53 10.69 10.99
N VAL A 190 14.72 11.60 10.45
CA VAL A 190 13.77 11.29 9.36
C VAL A 190 13.94 12.28 8.22
N LEU A 191 14.17 11.77 7.01
CA LEU A 191 14.30 12.58 5.80
C LEU A 191 13.25 12.16 4.77
N VAL A 192 12.38 13.11 4.39
CA VAL A 192 11.38 12.90 3.33
C VAL A 192 11.94 13.38 2.00
N GLN A 193 12.24 12.47 1.09
CA GLN A 193 12.76 12.81 -0.24
C GLN A 193 11.95 12.13 -1.35
N GLY A 194 11.38 12.93 -2.24
CA GLY A 194 10.69 12.43 -3.43
C GLY A 194 9.53 11.50 -3.05
N LYS A 195 9.69 10.20 -3.34
CA LYS A 195 8.73 9.11 -3.10
C LYS A 195 9.18 8.14 -2.00
N THR A 196 10.20 8.49 -1.24
CA THR A 196 10.73 7.68 -0.15
C THR A 196 10.93 8.52 1.10
N VAL A 197 10.87 7.86 2.25
CA VAL A 197 11.20 8.43 3.54
C VAL A 197 12.33 7.59 4.14
N SER A 198 13.47 8.22 4.41
CA SER A 198 14.59 7.57 5.07
C SER A 198 14.47 7.81 6.58
N ALA A 199 14.63 6.76 7.38
CA ALA A 199 14.63 6.85 8.84
C ALA A 199 15.91 6.18 9.39
N ILE A 200 16.55 6.83 10.36
CA ILE A 200 17.73 6.31 11.07
C ILE A 200 17.50 6.45 12.56
N GLY A 201 17.69 5.38 13.33
CA GLY A 201 17.49 5.39 14.79
C GLY A 201 17.43 3.98 15.37
N ASP A 202 17.05 3.89 16.65
CA ASP A 202 16.79 2.61 17.31
C ASP A 202 15.73 1.80 16.57
N TYR A 203 15.80 0.48 16.66
CA TYR A 203 14.85 -0.43 16.02
C TYR A 203 13.38 -0.10 16.35
N ARG A 204 13.07 0.12 17.65
CA ARG A 204 11.72 0.48 18.11
C ARG A 204 11.26 1.83 17.56
N GLY A 205 12.18 2.79 17.49
CA GLY A 205 11.92 4.12 16.94
C GLY A 205 11.61 4.06 15.45
N VAL A 206 12.47 3.37 14.68
CA VAL A 206 12.30 3.18 13.23
C VAL A 206 10.99 2.47 12.91
N HIS A 207 10.65 1.41 13.65
CA HIS A 207 9.37 0.71 13.50
C HIS A 207 8.16 1.63 13.76
N THR A 208 8.26 2.49 14.77
CA THR A 208 7.22 3.49 15.07
C THR A 208 7.08 4.51 13.94
N VAL A 209 8.20 5.01 13.39
CA VAL A 209 8.21 5.92 12.24
C VAL A 209 7.58 5.24 11.02
N HIS A 210 7.91 3.98 10.74
CA HIS A 210 7.29 3.20 9.67
C HIS A 210 5.76 3.18 9.82
N GLY A 211 5.26 2.86 11.02
CA GLY A 211 3.84 2.88 11.33
C GLY A 211 3.18 4.23 11.07
N ILE A 212 3.80 5.33 11.54
CA ILE A 212 3.30 6.70 11.34
C ILE A 212 3.25 7.07 9.84
N VAL A 213 4.31 6.76 9.09
CA VAL A 213 4.41 7.06 7.66
C VAL A 213 3.39 6.26 6.86
N SER A 214 3.27 4.95 7.14
CA SER A 214 2.30 4.07 6.50
C SER A 214 0.85 4.50 6.79
N ASP A 215 0.55 4.88 8.03
CA ASP A 215 -0.77 5.38 8.42
C ASP A 215 -1.13 6.70 7.73
N CYS A 216 -0.16 7.61 7.61
CA CYS A 216 -0.34 8.88 6.92
C CYS A 216 -0.58 8.69 5.43
N MET A 217 0.22 7.84 4.79
CA MET A 217 0.24 7.65 3.35
C MET A 217 -0.87 6.75 2.85
N TYR A 218 -1.14 5.61 3.49
CA TYR A 218 -2.10 4.61 3.01
C TYR A 218 -3.44 4.70 3.75
N ASN A 219 -3.42 4.75 5.08
CA ASN A 219 -4.65 4.77 5.90
C ASN A 219 -5.33 6.14 5.98
N ASN A 220 -4.72 7.19 5.39
CA ASN A 220 -5.22 8.56 5.40
C ASN A 220 -5.47 9.12 6.81
N ILE A 221 -4.69 8.67 7.78
CA ILE A 221 -4.73 9.16 9.16
C ILE A 221 -3.81 10.40 9.24
N HIS A 222 -4.19 11.42 10.00
CA HIS A 222 -3.31 12.57 10.18
C HIS A 222 -2.12 12.19 11.10
N PRO A 223 -0.85 12.52 10.74
CA PRO A 223 0.33 12.10 11.50
C PRO A 223 0.30 12.57 12.96
N VAL A 224 -0.29 13.74 13.24
CA VAL A 224 -0.51 14.27 14.60
C VAL A 224 -1.23 13.27 15.52
N ASN A 225 -2.15 12.45 15.02
CA ASN A 225 -2.84 11.46 15.86
C ASN A 225 -1.90 10.33 16.29
N SER A 226 -1.08 9.85 15.36
CA SER A 226 -0.07 8.81 15.63
C SER A 226 1.07 9.37 16.48
N LEU A 227 1.46 10.64 16.27
CA LEU A 227 2.41 11.36 17.09
C LEU A 227 1.93 11.51 18.54
N LYS A 228 0.66 11.90 18.76
CA LYS A 228 0.07 11.96 20.11
C LYS A 228 0.17 10.61 20.82
N ARG A 229 -0.10 9.51 20.11
CA ARG A 229 0.09 8.15 20.64
C ARG A 229 1.56 7.91 21.01
N ALA A 230 2.50 8.19 20.12
CA ALA A 230 3.93 8.00 20.38
C ALA A 230 4.42 8.79 21.61
N ILE A 231 3.98 10.05 21.75
CA ILE A 231 4.31 10.90 22.91
C ILE A 231 3.73 10.32 24.21
N ILE A 232 2.47 9.85 24.18
CA ILE A 232 1.83 9.24 25.36
C ILE A 232 2.57 7.95 25.74
N ILE A 233 2.91 7.10 24.77
CA ILE A 233 3.68 5.87 25.01
C ILE A 233 5.02 6.22 25.67
N LYS A 234 5.75 7.19 25.12
CA LYS A 234 7.06 7.63 25.66
C LYS A 234 6.96 8.15 27.10
N LYS A 235 5.90 8.89 27.43
CA LYS A 235 5.64 9.35 28.81
C LYS A 235 5.30 8.17 29.74
N LEU A 236 4.42 7.28 29.30
CA LEU A 236 4.02 6.11 30.09
C LEU A 236 5.16 5.11 30.31
N SER A 237 6.09 4.98 29.35
CA SER A 237 7.27 4.12 29.50
C SER A 237 8.31 4.70 30.47
N ALA A 238 8.33 6.02 30.63
CA ALA A 238 9.21 6.68 31.60
C ALA A 238 8.70 6.51 33.04
N ASP A 239 7.38 6.42 33.24
CA ASP A 239 6.75 6.19 34.55
C ASP A 239 7.02 4.74 35.06
N PRO A 240 7.70 4.52 36.19
CA PRO A 240 7.99 3.17 36.70
C PRO A 240 6.73 2.36 37.05
N SER A 241 5.68 3.00 37.59
CA SER A 241 4.47 2.33 38.07
C SER A 241 3.62 1.67 36.98
N LYS A 242 3.83 2.01 35.70
CA LYS A 242 2.97 1.58 34.59
C LYS A 242 3.67 0.63 33.62
N LYS A 243 4.91 0.22 33.88
CA LYS A 243 5.69 -0.63 32.96
C LYS A 243 5.00 -1.97 32.65
N ASP A 244 4.37 -2.58 33.65
CA ASP A 244 3.77 -3.91 33.52
C ASP A 244 2.30 -3.88 33.05
N GLN A 245 1.71 -2.69 32.88
CA GLN A 245 0.31 -2.54 32.50
C GLN A 245 0.16 -2.29 31.00
N SER A 246 -0.92 -2.81 30.40
CA SER A 246 -1.26 -2.50 29.01
C SER A 246 -1.58 -1.01 28.82
N TYR A 247 -0.88 -0.37 27.87
CA TYR A 247 -1.06 1.05 27.55
C TYR A 247 -2.31 1.36 26.74
N GLU A 248 -3.02 0.37 26.21
CA GLU A 248 -4.11 0.58 25.26
C GLU A 248 -5.25 1.46 25.82
N ARG A 249 -5.50 1.36 27.13
CA ARG A 249 -6.52 2.18 27.83
C ARG A 249 -6.22 3.68 27.76
N PHE A 250 -4.96 4.06 27.79
CA PHE A 250 -4.52 5.47 27.80
C PHE A 250 -4.36 6.04 26.39
N LEU A 251 -4.32 5.18 25.36
CA LEU A 251 -4.07 5.60 24.00
C LEU A 251 -5.35 6.10 23.32
N PRO A 252 -5.29 7.28 22.65
CA PRO A 252 -6.39 7.74 21.81
C PRO A 252 -6.73 6.70 20.74
N LYS A 253 -7.99 6.27 20.70
CA LYS A 253 -8.48 5.32 19.70
C LYS A 253 -8.79 6.05 18.39
N ILE A 254 -8.07 5.72 17.34
CA ILE A 254 -8.28 6.28 16.01
C ILE A 254 -9.49 5.57 15.38
N LYS A 255 -10.69 6.12 15.54
CA LYS A 255 -11.89 5.59 14.89
C LYS A 255 -11.92 6.04 13.43
N LYS A 256 -11.98 5.09 12.49
CA LYS A 256 -12.33 5.41 11.11
C LYS A 256 -13.77 5.94 11.12
N LYS A 257 -13.96 7.21 10.76
CA LYS A 257 -15.30 7.78 10.54
C LYS A 257 -15.84 7.23 9.22
N THR A 258 -16.30 5.97 9.21
CA THR A 258 -17.02 5.42 8.07
C THR A 258 -18.42 6.01 8.07
N LEU A 259 -18.62 7.07 7.28
CA LEU A 259 -19.92 7.72 7.07
C LEU A 259 -20.95 6.84 6.32
N SER A 260 -20.74 5.53 6.23
CA SER A 260 -21.38 4.70 5.20
C SER A 260 -22.32 3.63 5.74
N LYS A 261 -23.18 3.98 6.70
CA LYS A 261 -24.57 3.49 6.60
C LYS A 261 -25.36 4.42 5.68
N ARG A 262 -24.82 4.73 4.50
CA ARG A 262 -25.58 5.41 3.45
C ARG A 262 -26.57 4.37 2.93
N ARG A 263 -27.87 4.56 3.21
CA ARG A 263 -28.93 3.70 2.67
C ARG A 263 -28.74 3.62 1.15
N VAL A 264 -28.55 2.40 0.66
CA VAL A 264 -28.58 2.13 -0.78
C VAL A 264 -30.05 2.29 -1.20
N PRO A 265 -30.37 3.05 -2.26
CA PRO A 265 -31.74 3.19 -2.72
C PRO A 265 -32.28 1.82 -3.14
N HIS A 266 -33.55 1.54 -2.82
CA HIS A 266 -34.22 0.27 -3.16
C HIS A 266 -34.15 -0.06 -4.66
N LYS A 267 -34.02 0.97 -5.52
CA LYS A 267 -33.80 0.81 -6.96
C LYS A 267 -32.44 1.41 -7.35
N VAL A 268 -31.41 0.57 -7.38
CA VAL A 268 -30.09 0.92 -7.94
C VAL A 268 -30.17 0.82 -9.46
N ARG A 269 -29.97 1.95 -10.16
CA ARG A 269 -29.88 1.94 -11.64
C ARG A 269 -28.64 1.11 -12.03
N LYS A 270 -28.84 0.01 -12.76
CA LYS A 270 -27.73 -0.73 -13.39
C LYS A 270 -27.07 0.18 -14.42
N LYS A 271 -25.74 0.24 -14.43
CA LYS A 271 -24.98 0.94 -15.48
C LYS A 271 -25.24 0.22 -16.81
N LYS A 272 -25.36 0.96 -17.90
CA LYS A 272 -25.45 0.38 -19.25
C LYS A 272 -24.11 -0.29 -19.59
N ASP A 273 -24.17 -1.37 -20.35
CA ASP A 273 -22.97 -2.05 -20.83
C ASP A 273 -22.16 -1.13 -21.74
N TYR A 274 -20.83 -1.26 -21.69
CA TYR A 274 -19.94 -0.43 -22.50
C TYR A 274 -20.06 -0.82 -23.97
N THR A 275 -20.53 0.11 -24.80
CA THR A 275 -20.50 -0.01 -26.25
C THR A 275 -19.38 0.87 -26.79
N PRO A 276 -18.44 0.33 -27.60
CA PRO A 276 -17.34 1.13 -28.15
C PRO A 276 -17.83 2.13 -29.20
N PHE A 277 -19.01 1.90 -29.77
CA PHE A 277 -19.65 2.80 -30.71
C PHE A 277 -20.37 3.91 -29.96
N PRO A 278 -20.12 5.19 -30.32
CA PRO A 278 -20.92 6.29 -29.80
C PRO A 278 -22.37 6.16 -30.29
N PRO A 279 -23.35 6.66 -29.52
CA PRO A 279 -24.72 6.74 -30.01
C PRO A 279 -24.77 7.65 -31.25
N PRO A 280 -25.74 7.43 -32.17
CA PRO A 280 -25.92 8.33 -33.31
C PRO A 280 -26.18 9.75 -32.79
N ILE A 281 -25.54 10.74 -33.42
CA ILE A 281 -25.77 12.16 -33.12
C ILE A 281 -27.24 12.48 -33.41
N GLU A 282 -27.89 13.23 -32.53
CA GLU A 282 -29.25 13.72 -32.78
C GLU A 282 -29.24 14.64 -33.99
N LYS A 283 -30.04 14.30 -35.02
CA LYS A 283 -30.10 15.05 -36.28
C LYS A 283 -30.61 16.46 -36.03
N SER A 284 -30.05 17.45 -36.74
CA SER A 284 -30.52 18.83 -36.62
C SER A 284 -31.95 18.96 -37.17
N LYS A 285 -32.65 20.05 -36.80
CA LYS A 285 -33.98 20.32 -37.38
C LYS A 285 -33.93 20.42 -38.91
N VAL A 286 -32.82 20.90 -39.45
CA VAL A 286 -32.57 20.99 -40.90
C VAL A 286 -32.41 19.59 -41.49
N ASP A 287 -31.61 18.73 -40.87
CA ASP A 287 -31.42 17.35 -41.33
C ASP A 287 -32.72 16.54 -41.26
N ILE A 288 -33.51 16.71 -40.19
CA ILE A 288 -34.83 16.09 -40.07
C ILE A 288 -35.76 16.60 -41.18
N ALA A 289 -35.69 17.88 -41.53
CA ALA A 289 -36.51 18.47 -42.59
C ALA A 289 -36.05 18.02 -43.99
N LEU A 290 -34.74 17.87 -44.20
CA LEU A 290 -34.12 17.35 -45.42
C LEU A 290 -34.47 15.86 -45.60
N GLU A 291 -34.35 15.03 -44.56
CA GLU A 291 -34.77 13.62 -44.58
C GLU A 291 -36.26 13.45 -44.86
N LYS A 292 -37.10 14.33 -44.32
CA LYS A 292 -38.54 14.32 -44.58
C LYS A 292 -38.92 14.92 -45.95
N GLY A 293 -37.98 15.48 -46.71
CA GLY A 293 -38.23 16.22 -47.96
C GLY A 293 -39.00 17.55 -47.77
N THR A 294 -39.43 17.85 -46.55
CA THR A 294 -40.19 19.06 -46.22
C THR A 294 -39.37 20.34 -46.31
N TYR A 295 -38.04 20.25 -46.29
CA TYR A 295 -37.15 21.40 -46.36
C TYR A 295 -37.35 22.24 -47.62
N PHE A 296 -37.59 21.57 -48.76
CA PHE A 296 -37.72 22.22 -50.06
C PHE A 296 -39.14 22.76 -50.35
N LEU A 297 -40.15 22.34 -49.57
CA LEU A 297 -41.52 22.79 -49.76
C LEU A 297 -41.72 24.23 -49.27
N SER A 298 -42.53 25.01 -50.00
CA SER A 298 -42.95 26.33 -49.56
C SER A 298 -43.75 26.24 -48.26
N GLN A 299 -43.74 27.30 -47.43
CA GLN A 299 -44.49 27.31 -46.18
C GLN A 299 -46.00 27.04 -46.37
N ALA A 300 -46.56 27.45 -47.50
CA ALA A 300 -47.96 27.20 -47.84
C ALA A 300 -48.22 25.70 -48.11
N GLU A 301 -47.33 25.07 -48.87
CA GLU A 301 -47.37 23.63 -49.20
C GLU A 301 -47.14 22.78 -47.95
N GLN A 302 -46.18 23.14 -47.10
CA GLN A 302 -45.97 22.46 -45.81
C GLN A 302 -47.21 22.51 -44.93
N LYS A 303 -47.94 23.64 -44.91
CA LYS A 303 -49.20 23.78 -44.17
C LYS A 303 -50.33 22.96 -44.79
N ALA A 304 -50.42 22.90 -46.11
CA ALA A 304 -51.39 22.07 -46.82
C ALA A 304 -51.18 20.57 -46.50
N VAL A 305 -49.95 20.07 -46.69
CA VAL A 305 -49.58 18.68 -46.37
C VAL A 305 -49.86 18.34 -44.91
N LYS A 306 -49.57 19.26 -43.96
CA LYS A 306 -49.90 19.07 -42.55
C LYS A 306 -51.40 19.00 -42.28
N ARG A 307 -52.22 19.82 -42.95
CA ARG A 307 -53.68 19.78 -42.82
C ARG A 307 -54.24 18.48 -43.39
N ASP A 308 -53.79 18.06 -44.56
CA ASP A 308 -54.25 16.85 -45.22
C ASP A 308 -53.91 15.60 -44.40
N ALA A 309 -52.70 15.55 -43.83
CA ALA A 309 -52.28 14.50 -42.91
C ALA A 309 -53.11 14.49 -41.60
N ALA A 310 -53.51 15.66 -41.08
CA ALA A 310 -54.36 15.74 -39.90
C ALA A 310 -55.80 15.27 -40.19
N ILE A 311 -56.32 15.61 -41.37
CA ILE A 311 -57.64 15.17 -41.84
C ILE A 311 -57.66 13.64 -42.00
N SER A 312 -56.65 13.06 -42.68
CA SER A 312 -56.56 11.61 -42.88
C SER A 312 -56.43 10.86 -41.56
N ALA A 313 -55.56 11.30 -40.65
CA ALA A 313 -55.40 10.70 -39.32
C ALA A 313 -56.69 10.78 -38.48
N SER A 314 -57.42 11.90 -38.57
CA SER A 314 -58.73 12.06 -37.91
C SER A 314 -59.77 11.08 -38.48
N GLN A 315 -59.83 10.95 -39.81
CA GLN A 315 -60.72 10.00 -40.48
C GLN A 315 -60.39 8.55 -40.10
N GLU A 316 -59.11 8.16 -40.06
CA GLU A 316 -58.68 6.83 -39.61
C GLU A 316 -59.07 6.55 -38.16
N LYS A 317 -58.82 7.51 -37.25
CA LYS A 317 -59.21 7.37 -35.84
C LYS A 317 -60.73 7.26 -35.67
N SER A 318 -61.49 8.04 -36.45
CA SER A 318 -62.95 7.95 -36.48
C SER A 318 -63.43 6.59 -36.98
N LYS A 319 -62.87 6.10 -38.09
CA LYS A 319 -63.15 4.76 -38.64
C LYS A 319 -62.82 3.67 -37.62
N LYS A 320 -61.64 3.71 -36.98
CA LYS A 320 -61.25 2.76 -35.93
C LYS A 320 -62.20 2.79 -34.75
N ARG A 321 -62.57 3.99 -34.27
CA ARG A 321 -63.56 4.15 -33.19
C ARG A 321 -64.94 3.65 -33.60
N GLN A 322 -65.37 3.87 -34.84
CA GLN A 322 -66.63 3.33 -35.36
C GLN A 322 -66.58 1.80 -35.45
N LEU A 323 -65.47 1.22 -35.92
CA LEU A 323 -65.25 -0.22 -35.96
C LEU A 323 -65.23 -0.84 -34.56
N GLU A 324 -64.52 -0.24 -33.61
CA GLU A 324 -64.49 -0.67 -32.20
C GLU A 324 -65.89 -0.59 -31.57
N LYS A 325 -66.64 0.50 -31.81
CA LYS A 325 -68.03 0.64 -31.36
C LYS A 325 -68.93 -0.42 -31.99
N ARG A 326 -68.82 -0.65 -33.30
CA ARG A 326 -69.57 -1.71 -34.00
C ARG A 326 -69.24 -3.07 -33.41
N ALA A 327 -67.95 -3.41 -33.30
CA ALA A 327 -67.50 -4.66 -32.70
C ALA A 327 -68.02 -4.84 -31.27
N SER A 328 -68.02 -3.78 -30.44
CA SER A 328 -68.57 -3.85 -29.08
C SER A 328 -70.09 -4.12 -29.03
N ALA A 329 -70.85 -3.68 -30.03
CA ALA A 329 -72.29 -3.94 -30.10
C ALA A 329 -72.63 -5.38 -30.49
N PHE A 330 -71.71 -6.08 -31.19
CA PHE A 330 -71.85 -7.49 -31.55
C PHE A 330 -71.35 -8.45 -30.46
N VAL A 331 -70.70 -7.96 -29.41
CA VAL A 331 -70.30 -8.78 -28.26
C VAL A 331 -71.42 -8.77 -27.22
N PRO A 332 -72.09 -9.92 -26.96
CA PRO A 332 -73.13 -9.97 -25.94
C PRO A 332 -72.54 -9.61 -24.55
N PRO A 333 -73.29 -8.88 -23.71
CA PRO A 333 -72.82 -8.48 -22.39
C PRO A 333 -72.48 -9.70 -21.54
N LYS A 334 -71.33 -9.67 -20.86
CA LYS A 334 -70.93 -10.75 -19.95
C LYS A 334 -72.02 -10.94 -18.88
N PRO A 335 -72.48 -12.17 -18.61
CA PRO A 335 -73.50 -12.42 -17.61
C PRO A 335 -73.05 -11.88 -16.25
N LYS A 336 -73.94 -11.18 -15.54
CA LYS A 336 -73.68 -10.70 -14.18
C LYS A 336 -73.37 -11.92 -13.32
N LYS A 337 -72.14 -12.01 -12.80
CA LYS A 337 -71.79 -12.99 -11.76
C LYS A 337 -72.70 -12.71 -10.56
N GLN A 338 -73.63 -13.62 -10.29
CA GLN A 338 -74.38 -13.61 -9.03
C GLN A 338 -73.34 -13.63 -7.90
N LYS A 339 -73.41 -12.65 -6.99
CA LYS A 339 -72.67 -12.73 -5.73
C LYS A 339 -73.24 -13.94 -4.99
N LYS A 340 -72.44 -14.98 -4.80
CA LYS A 340 -72.74 -16.01 -3.81
C LYS A 340 -72.89 -15.29 -2.47
N SER A 341 -74.10 -15.28 -1.94
CA SER A 341 -74.35 -15.00 -0.53
C SER A 341 -73.99 -16.25 0.26
N GLU A 342 -73.34 -16.03 1.41
CA GLU A 342 -72.77 -16.95 2.39
C GLU A 342 -71.30 -17.36 2.17
#